data_AF-A0A2H9N8T7-F1
#
_entry.id   AF-A0A2H9N8T7-F1
#
_cell.length_a   1.000
_cell.length_b   1.000
_cell.length_c   1.000
_cell.angle_alpha   90.00
_cell.angle_beta   90.00
_cell.angle_gamma   90.00
#
_symmetry.space_group_name_H-M   'P 1'
#
loop_
_entity.id
_entity.type
_entity.pdbx_description
1 polymer ?
#
loop_
_entity_poly.entity_id
_entity_poly.type
_entity_poly.pdbx_seq_one_letter_code
_entity_poly.pdbx_strand_id
1 'polypeptide(L)'
;MKSYKLIGKIVKVEGECVARHHIGEEFDLTLYSEKADKFPRTPNVCGFLYNAIFPYLVALQFGGVFSWEKDKDKFLAGCPDNYKVVIEIRRVRT
;
A
#
# COMPACT_ATOMS: atom_id res chain seq x y z
N MET A 1 6.49 0.63 -19.72
CA MET A 1 5.33 1.22 -19.02
C MET A 1 5.85 1.97 -17.81
N LYS A 2 5.47 3.24 -17.56
CA LYS A 2 5.91 3.91 -16.34
C LYS A 2 5.33 3.16 -15.14
N SER A 3 6.20 2.57 -14.32
CA SER A 3 5.85 1.90 -13.06
C SER A 3 6.50 2.68 -11.92
N TYR A 4 5.71 3.00 -10.89
CA TYR A 4 6.17 3.72 -9.71
C TYR A 4 6.41 2.76 -8.56
N LYS A 5 7.48 3.00 -7.79
CA LYS A 5 7.70 2.30 -6.53
C LYS A 5 6.63 2.71 -5.52
N LEU A 6 6.07 1.76 -4.80
CA LEU A 6 5.06 2.01 -3.76
C LEU A 6 5.59 1.61 -2.39
N ILE A 7 5.50 2.52 -1.43
CA ILE A 7 5.76 2.24 -0.01
C ILE A 7 4.45 2.33 0.75
N GLY A 8 4.14 1.27 1.50
CA GLY A 8 3.06 1.23 2.47
C GLY A 8 3.59 1.51 3.87
N LYS A 9 2.87 2.29 4.66
CA LYS A 9 3.19 2.53 6.08
C LYS A 9 1.93 2.44 6.92
N ILE A 10 1.93 1.63 7.97
CA ILE A 10 0.83 1.62 8.93
C ILE A 10 0.85 2.92 9.73
N VAL A 11 -0.22 3.71 9.64
CA VAL A 11 -0.33 5.01 10.30
C VAL A 11 -1.32 5.01 11.46
N LYS A 12 -2.15 3.97 11.58
CA LYS A 12 -3.14 3.83 12.66
C LYS A 12 -3.41 2.37 12.97
N VAL A 13 -3.53 2.06 14.25
CA VAL A 13 -4.04 0.79 14.78
C VAL A 13 -4.97 1.10 15.96
N GLU A 14 -6.22 0.67 15.89
CA GLU A 14 -7.20 0.79 16.98
C GLU A 14 -7.27 -0.51 17.78
N GLY A 15 -6.98 -0.45 19.08
CA GLY A 15 -6.92 -1.66 19.90
C GLY A 15 -5.85 -2.64 19.40
N GLU A 16 -6.20 -3.91 19.24
CA GLU A 16 -5.28 -4.97 18.84
C GLU A 16 -5.59 -5.51 17.43
N CYS A 17 -4.56 -5.54 16.57
CA CYS A 17 -4.61 -6.23 15.29
C CYS A 17 -4.23 -7.70 15.47
N VAL A 18 -5.11 -8.64 15.08
CA VAL A 18 -4.84 -10.08 15.16
C VAL A 18 -3.63 -10.50 14.31
N ALA A 19 -3.39 -9.80 13.19
CA ALA A 19 -2.21 -9.98 12.35
C ALA A 19 -0.94 -9.28 12.89
N ARG A 20 -1.04 -8.62 14.06
CA ARG A 20 0.05 -7.95 14.78
C ARG A 20 0.71 -6.78 14.02
N HIS A 21 -0.05 -6.16 13.12
CA HIS A 21 0.38 -4.89 12.53
C HIS A 21 0.48 -3.79 13.60
N HIS A 22 1.49 -2.94 13.47
CA HIS A 22 1.75 -1.85 14.42
C HIS A 22 2.09 -0.55 13.68
N ILE A 23 1.83 0.59 14.33
CA ILE A 23 2.10 1.91 13.74
C ILE A 23 3.59 2.04 13.43
N GLY A 24 3.91 2.53 12.23
CA GLY A 24 5.28 2.70 11.75
C GLY A 24 5.82 1.52 10.95
N GLU A 25 5.12 0.39 10.92
CA GLU A 25 5.49 -0.76 10.07
C GLU A 25 5.41 -0.37 8.58
N GLU A 26 6.47 -0.69 7.83
CA GLU A 26 6.62 -0.30 6.43
C GLU A 26 6.78 -1.52 5.50
N PHE A 27 6.22 -1.42 4.30
CA PHE A 27 6.22 -2.48 3.29
C PHE A 27 6.57 -1.92 1.92
N ASP A 28 7.37 -2.65 1.15
CA ASP A 28 7.45 -2.44 -0.30
C ASP A 28 6.22 -3.10 -0.95
N LEU A 29 5.31 -2.27 -1.45
CA LEU A 29 4.05 -2.69 -2.07
C LEU A 29 4.11 -2.62 -3.61
N THR A 30 5.31 -2.50 -4.17
CA THR A 30 5.50 -2.50 -5.62
C THR A 30 5.09 -3.85 -6.19
N LEU A 31 4.11 -3.87 -7.10
CA LEU A 31 3.59 -5.10 -7.72
C LEU A 31 4.39 -5.52 -8.96
N TYR A 32 5.02 -4.59 -9.66
CA TYR A 32 5.73 -4.85 -10.92
C TYR A 32 6.99 -3.98 -11.05
N SER A 33 8.06 -4.59 -11.56
CA SER A 33 9.29 -3.89 -11.96
C SER A 33 9.75 -4.43 -13.32
N GLU A 34 10.21 -3.54 -14.20
CA GLU A 34 10.82 -3.92 -15.48
C GLU A 34 12.24 -4.48 -15.31
N LYS A 35 12.82 -4.40 -14.10
CA LYS A 35 14.14 -4.94 -13.80
C LYS A 35 14.04 -6.46 -13.66
N ALA A 36 14.62 -7.18 -14.62
CA ALA A 36 14.49 -8.63 -14.80
C ALA A 36 14.95 -9.48 -13.59
N ASP A 37 15.77 -8.90 -12.70
CA ASP A 37 16.26 -9.52 -11.46
C ASP A 37 15.33 -9.31 -10.26
N LYS A 38 14.23 -8.56 -10.41
CA LYS A 38 13.34 -8.17 -9.31
C LYS A 38 11.86 -8.34 -9.66
N PHE A 39 11.40 -9.58 -9.72
CA PHE A 39 9.96 -9.88 -9.63
C PHE A 39 9.51 -9.69 -8.18
N PRO A 40 8.74 -8.64 -7.85
CA PRO A 40 8.34 -8.40 -6.48
C PRO A 40 7.49 -9.57 -5.98
N ARG A 41 7.75 -10.00 -4.75
CA ARG A 41 6.90 -10.95 -4.05
C ARG A 41 5.91 -10.18 -3.19
N THR A 42 4.78 -10.80 -2.89
CA THR A 42 3.83 -10.26 -1.92
C THR A 42 4.57 -9.95 -0.61
N PRO A 43 4.49 -8.72 -0.09
CA PRO A 43 5.12 -8.38 1.18
C PRO A 43 4.45 -9.13 2.33
N ASN A 44 5.09 -9.15 3.50
CA ASN A 44 4.55 -9.77 4.70
C ASN A 44 3.43 -8.91 5.33
N VAL A 45 2.37 -8.68 4.57
CA VAL A 45 1.17 -7.95 4.98
C VAL A 45 0.05 -8.97 5.20
N CYS A 46 -0.82 -8.73 6.18
CA CYS A 46 -2.04 -9.51 6.37
C CYS A 46 -2.81 -9.66 5.03
N GLY A 47 -3.18 -10.89 4.67
CA GLY A 47 -3.85 -11.17 3.39
C GLY A 47 -5.14 -10.38 3.17
N PHE A 48 -5.92 -10.14 4.22
CA PHE A 48 -7.14 -9.31 4.14
C PHE A 48 -6.82 -7.84 3.87
N LEU A 49 -5.81 -7.29 4.54
CA LEU A 49 -5.36 -5.91 4.28
C LEU A 49 -4.81 -5.80 2.86
N TYR A 50 -3.95 -6.75 2.43
CA TYR A 50 -3.37 -6.75 1.09
C TYR A 50 -4.45 -6.82 -0.01
N ASN A 51 -5.44 -7.70 0.15
CA ASN A 51 -6.55 -7.79 -0.78
C ASN A 51 -7.37 -6.49 -0.85
N ALA A 52 -7.69 -5.89 0.31
CA ALA A 52 -8.45 -4.64 0.38
C ALA A 52 -7.73 -3.47 -0.30
N ILE A 53 -6.40 -3.42 -0.24
CA ILE A 53 -5.63 -2.31 -0.83
C ILE A 53 -5.18 -2.55 -2.26
N PHE A 54 -5.25 -3.79 -2.75
CA PHE A 54 -4.71 -4.18 -4.06
C PHE A 54 -5.21 -3.30 -5.22
N PRO A 55 -6.51 -2.93 -5.33
CA PRO A 55 -6.98 -2.03 -6.40
C PRO A 55 -6.28 -0.67 -6.39
N TYR A 56 -5.98 -0.13 -5.20
CA TYR A 56 -5.27 1.14 -5.06
C TYR A 56 -3.79 1.03 -5.41
N LEU A 57 -3.16 -0.12 -5.11
CA LEU A 57 -1.79 -0.40 -5.52
C LEU A 57 -1.69 -0.43 -7.06
N VAL A 58 -2.62 -1.10 -7.74
CA VAL A 58 -2.68 -1.13 -9.20
C VAL A 58 -2.84 0.28 -9.76
N ALA A 59 -3.81 1.04 -9.26
CA ALA A 59 -4.05 2.41 -9.71
C ALA A 59 -2.80 3.28 -9.54
N LEU A 60 -2.20 3.31 -8.34
CA LEU A 60 -1.04 4.14 -8.05
C LEU A 60 0.20 3.71 -8.84
N GLN A 61 0.47 2.40 -8.93
CA GLN A 61 1.68 1.90 -9.59
C GLN A 61 1.73 2.26 -11.07
N PHE A 62 0.58 2.27 -11.76
CA PHE A 62 0.50 2.53 -13.20
C PHE A 62 0.07 3.96 -13.54
N GLY A 63 0.21 4.89 -12.58
CA GLY A 63 0.03 6.32 -12.83
C GLY A 63 -1.41 6.83 -12.72
N GLY A 64 -2.34 6.00 -12.28
CA GLY A 64 -3.68 6.44 -11.88
C GLY A 64 -3.63 7.42 -10.70
N VAL A 65 -4.65 8.25 -10.60
CA VAL A 65 -4.79 9.27 -9.55
C VAL A 65 -6.22 9.29 -9.04
N PHE A 66 -6.37 9.55 -7.75
CA PHE A 66 -7.67 9.77 -7.13
C PHE A 66 -7.99 11.26 -7.19
N SER A 67 -9.06 11.65 -7.90
CA SER A 67 -9.38 13.05 -8.17
C SER A 67 -9.68 13.86 -6.90
N TRP A 68 -10.24 13.19 -5.89
CA TRP A 68 -10.57 13.77 -4.58
C TRP A 68 -9.37 13.93 -3.62
N GLU A 69 -8.24 13.26 -3.86
CA GLU A 69 -7.05 13.39 -3.02
C GLU A 69 -6.30 14.70 -3.29
N LYS A 70 -5.82 15.38 -2.25
CA LYS A 70 -4.99 16.59 -2.42
C LYS A 70 -3.59 16.23 -2.92
N ASP A 71 -2.97 15.22 -2.32
CA ASP A 71 -1.69 14.68 -2.74
C ASP A 71 -1.94 13.49 -3.68
N LYS A 72 -1.62 13.67 -4.96
CA LYS A 72 -1.85 12.65 -5.99
C LYS A 72 -0.95 11.43 -5.85
N ASP A 73 0.09 11.51 -5.04
CA ASP A 73 1.05 10.41 -4.81
C ASP A 73 0.78 9.67 -3.50
N LYS A 74 -0.29 10.00 -2.78
CA LYS A 74 -0.66 9.41 -1.51
C LYS A 74 -2.11 8.90 -1.53
N PHE A 75 -2.35 7.78 -0.86
CA PHE A 75 -3.70 7.29 -0.56
C PHE A 75 -3.74 6.62 0.82
N LEU A 76 -4.84 6.83 1.57
CA LEU A 76 -5.08 6.16 2.84
C LEU A 76 -6.14 5.06 2.63
N ALA A 77 -5.84 3.85 3.08
CA ALA A 77 -6.77 2.73 3.00
C ALA A 77 -6.86 2.01 4.34
N GLY A 78 -8.06 1.53 4.69
CA GLY A 78 -8.29 0.75 5.90
C GLY A 78 -8.37 -0.75 5.61
N CYS A 79 -8.04 -1.55 6.63
CA CYS A 79 -8.39 -2.97 6.62
C CYS A 79 -9.92 -3.16 6.69
N PRO A 80 -10.44 -4.31 6.22
CA PRO A 80 -11.89 -4.58 6.21
C PRO A 80 -12.47 -4.81 7.61
N ASP A 81 -11.64 -4.91 8.66
CA ASP A 81 -12.06 -4.97 10.06
C ASP A 81 -12.33 -3.56 10.59
N ASN A 82 -13.37 -2.90 10.06
CA ASN A 82 -13.83 -1.56 10.46
C ASN A 82 -12.73 -0.48 10.52
N TYR A 83 -11.79 -0.48 9.57
CA TYR A 83 -10.66 0.48 9.55
C TYR A 83 -9.79 0.44 10.81
N LYS A 84 -9.79 -0.69 11.53
CA LYS A 84 -8.96 -0.89 12.72
C LYS A 84 -7.49 -0.63 12.44
N VAL A 85 -7.01 -1.02 11.27
CA VAL A 85 -5.68 -0.68 10.75
C VAL A 85 -5.84 0.22 9.54
N VAL A 86 -5.09 1.33 9.49
CA VAL A 86 -5.00 2.21 8.32
C VAL A 86 -3.57 2.26 7.82
N ILE A 87 -3.42 2.04 6.52
CA ILE A 87 -2.15 2.12 5.80
C ILE A 87 -2.14 3.35 4.90
N GLU A 88 -1.05 4.09 4.94
CA GLU A 88 -0.69 5.08 3.92
C GLU A 88 0.10 4.41 2.82
N ILE A 89 -0.35 4.58 1.58
CA ILE A 89 0.34 4.10 0.38
C ILE A 89 0.88 5.33 -0.33
N ARG A 90 2.18 5.34 -0.62
CA ARG A 90 2.86 6.47 -1.26
C ARG A 90 3.66 6.04 -2.48
N ARG A 91 3.54 6.79 -3.57
CA ARG A 91 4.46 6.71 -4.72
C ARG A 91 5.80 7.35 -4.35
N VAL A 92 6.87 6.61 -4.59
CA VAL A 92 8.23 7.14 -4.53
C VAL A 92 8.68 7.42 -5.96
N ARG A 93 8.85 8.70 -6.29
CA ARG A 93 9.43 9.14 -7.56
C ARG A 93 10.95 9.15 -7.39
N THR A 94 11.63 8.19 -8.00
CA THR A 94 13.08 8.22 -8.23
C THR A 94 13.39 8.93 -9.53
#